data_AF-A0A821GY89-F1
#
_entry.id   AF-A0A821GY89-F1
#
_cell.length_a   1.000
_cell.length_b   1.000
_cell.length_c   1.000
_cell.angle_alpha   90.00
_cell.angle_beta   90.00
_cell.angle_gamma   90.00
#
_symmetry.space_group_name_H-M   'P 1'
#
loop_
_entity.id
_entity.type
_entity.pdbx_description
1 polymer ?
#
loop_
_entity_poly.entity_id
_entity_poly.type
_entity_poly.pdbx_seq_one_letter_code
_entity_poly.pdbx_strand_id
1 'polypeptide(L)'
;MYEASRYMMSKCLQSLLVTIICHCNPVNPLQLFEDFKENMIEDFIQQGNSVEKSLKVCINDIKMEIHQNGFDFNQFLSFPNFEDISDHENNLVNCIVDDNNLLWNDLNSDQILAADTILKSLVGLNWQKYFY
;
A
#
# COMPACT_ATOMS: atom_id res chain seq x y z
N MET A 1 15.16 15.90 6.79
CA MET A 1 14.39 14.72 7.24
C MET A 1 13.05 15.08 7.89
N TYR A 2 12.42 16.22 7.53
CA TYR A 2 11.07 16.60 7.99
C TYR A 2 9.98 16.36 6.94
N GLU A 3 10.38 16.06 5.70
CA GLU A 3 9.45 15.83 4.59
C GLU A 3 8.82 14.44 4.70
N ALA A 4 9.62 13.39 4.93
CA ALA A 4 9.17 12.01 5.12
C ALA A 4 8.04 11.86 6.16
N SER A 5 8.14 12.54 7.31
CA SER A 5 7.13 12.47 8.38
C SER A 5 5.81 13.18 8.02
N ARG A 6 5.79 14.03 6.99
CA ARG A 6 4.56 14.66 6.48
C ARG A 6 3.85 13.82 5.42
N TYR A 7 4.54 12.86 4.80
CA TYR A 7 4.04 12.17 3.60
C TYR A 7 3.33 10.83 3.85
N MET A 8 3.16 10.39 5.11
CA MET A 8 2.50 9.11 5.43
C MET A 8 2.99 7.96 4.53
N MET A 9 4.32 7.81 4.41
CA MET A 9 4.94 6.84 3.50
C MET A 9 4.45 5.42 3.74
N SER A 10 4.13 5.07 5.00
CA SER A 10 3.50 3.80 5.34
C SER A 10 2.17 3.59 4.61
N LYS A 11 1.32 4.62 4.51
CA LYS A 11 0.02 4.52 3.84
C LYS A 11 0.16 4.38 2.32
N CYS A 12 1.06 5.15 1.71
CA CYS A 12 1.35 5.02 0.28
C CYS A 12 1.87 3.61 -0.09
N LEU A 13 2.73 3.03 0.76
CA LEU A 13 3.23 1.67 0.56
C LEU A 13 2.13 0.61 0.69
N GLN A 14 1.20 0.79 1.63
CA GLN A 14 0.02 -0.08 1.77
C GLN A 14 -0.84 -0.03 0.51
N SER A 15 -1.17 1.16 0.01
CA SER A 15 -1.97 1.30 -1.21
C SER A 15 -1.29 0.73 -2.46
N LEU A 16 0.04 0.87 -2.54
CA LEU A 16 0.83 0.25 -3.61
C LEU A 16 0.75 -1.28 -3.56
N LEU A 17 0.90 -1.86 -2.37
CA LEU A 17 0.76 -3.30 -2.17
C LEU A 17 -0.64 -3.77 -2.60
N VAL A 18 -1.69 -3.09 -2.16
CA VAL A 18 -3.08 -3.41 -2.52
C VAL A 18 -3.26 -3.38 -4.05
N THR A 19 -2.76 -2.33 -4.70
CA THR A 19 -2.81 -2.19 -6.15
C THR A 19 -2.13 -3.38 -6.85
N ILE A 20 -0.93 -3.75 -6.42
CA ILE A 20 -0.19 -4.89 -6.97
C ILE A 20 -0.98 -6.19 -6.77
N ILE A 21 -1.52 -6.41 -5.57
CA ILE A 21 -2.28 -7.60 -5.25
C ILE A 21 -3.55 -7.72 -6.10
N CYS A 22 -4.35 -6.66 -6.18
CA CYS A 22 -5.62 -6.64 -6.89
C CYS A 22 -5.47 -6.68 -8.42
N HIS A 23 -4.43 -6.03 -8.97
CA HIS A 23 -4.35 -5.81 -10.42
C HIS A 23 -3.18 -6.52 -11.11
N CYS A 24 -2.11 -6.87 -10.39
CA CYS A 24 -0.92 -7.50 -10.99
C CYS A 24 -0.81 -9.00 -10.70
N ASN A 25 -1.64 -9.55 -9.81
CA ASN A 25 -1.67 -10.97 -9.44
C ASN A 25 -0.24 -11.53 -9.18
N PRO A 26 0.47 -11.02 -8.16
CA PRO A 26 1.85 -11.41 -7.89
C PRO A 26 1.94 -12.91 -7.55
N VAL A 27 3.07 -13.52 -7.90
CA VAL A 27 3.31 -14.96 -7.66
C VAL A 27 3.30 -15.31 -6.17
N ASN A 28 3.74 -14.40 -5.31
CA ASN A 28 3.77 -14.60 -3.86
C ASN A 28 3.43 -13.29 -3.10
N PRO A 29 2.14 -12.94 -2.98
CA PRO A 29 1.70 -11.72 -2.30
C PRO A 29 2.11 -11.68 -0.82
N LEU A 30 2.18 -12.85 -0.16
CA LEU A 30 2.57 -12.95 1.24
C LEU A 30 4.04 -12.60 1.45
N GLN A 31 4.94 -13.14 0.62
CA GLN A 31 6.36 -12.78 0.69
C GLN A 31 6.55 -11.28 0.43
N LEU A 32 5.81 -10.71 -0.52
CA LEU A 32 5.86 -9.28 -0.81
C LEU A 32 5.43 -8.43 0.40
N PHE A 33 4.39 -8.83 1.11
CA PHE A 33 4.03 -8.18 2.36
C PHE A 33 5.13 -8.33 3.42
N GLU A 34 5.65 -9.55 3.63
CA GLU A 34 6.69 -9.81 4.64
C GLU A 34 7.97 -9.01 4.40
N ASP A 35 8.37 -8.83 3.14
CA ASP A 35 9.57 -8.08 2.76
C ASP A 35 9.45 -6.57 3.06
N PHE A 36 8.23 -6.02 3.04
CA PHE A 36 7.98 -4.59 3.18
C PHE A 36 7.17 -4.19 4.43
N LYS A 37 6.74 -5.15 5.26
CA LYS A 37 5.89 -4.88 6.43
C LYS A 37 6.49 -3.88 7.41
N GLU A 38 7.81 -3.88 7.59
CA GLU A 38 8.51 -2.94 8.48
C GLU A 38 8.39 -1.50 7.97
N ASN A 39 8.47 -1.29 6.66
CA ASN A 39 8.28 0.02 6.03
C ASN A 39 6.81 0.47 6.06
N MET A 40 5.87 -0.48 5.96
CA MET A 40 4.43 -0.20 6.01
C MET A 40 3.92 0.15 7.41
N ILE A 41 4.72 -0.10 8.45
CA ILE A 41 4.36 0.22 9.84
C ILE A 41 5.21 1.33 10.47
N GLU A 42 6.21 1.83 9.74
CA GLU A 42 7.19 2.78 10.27
C GLU A 42 6.51 4.03 10.88
N ASP A 43 5.54 4.60 10.19
CA ASP A 43 4.83 5.81 10.66
C ASP A 43 4.02 5.52 11.94
N PHE A 44 3.43 4.33 12.06
CA PHE A 44 2.70 3.94 13.27
C PHE A 44 3.65 3.75 14.46
N ILE A 45 4.83 3.18 14.23
CA ILE A 45 5.88 3.04 15.26
C ILE A 45 6.37 4.43 15.69
N GLN A 46 6.60 5.34 14.75
CA GLN A 46 7.02 6.72 15.04
C GLN A 46 5.97 7.50 15.84
N GLN A 47 4.68 7.15 15.71
CA GLN A 47 3.58 7.69 16.52
C GLN A 47 3.48 7.07 17.93
N GLY A 48 4.38 6.15 18.28
CA GLY A 48 4.46 5.53 19.61
C GLY A 48 3.66 4.22 19.77
N ASN A 49 3.15 3.64 18.68
CA ASN A 49 2.52 2.32 18.75
C ASN A 49 3.56 1.20 18.90
N SER A 50 3.16 0.08 19.51
CA SER A 50 3.95 -1.15 19.48
C SER A 50 3.99 -1.74 18.06
N VAL A 51 5.02 -2.54 17.76
CA VAL A 51 5.13 -3.25 16.48
C VAL A 51 3.88 -4.11 16.21
N GLU A 52 3.39 -4.81 17.23
CA GLU A 52 2.20 -5.65 17.12
C GLU A 52 0.95 -4.82 16.78
N LYS A 53 0.71 -3.72 17.49
CA LYS A 53 -0.42 -2.83 17.22
C LYS A 53 -0.31 -2.22 15.81
N SER A 54 0.89 -1.82 15.42
CA SER A 54 1.15 -1.21 14.11
C SER A 54 0.90 -2.20 12.96
N LEU A 55 1.34 -3.44 13.10
CA LEU A 55 1.06 -4.52 12.14
C LEU A 55 -0.44 -4.78 12.01
N LYS A 56 -1.16 -4.85 13.14
CA LYS A 56 -2.61 -5.07 13.12
C LYS A 56 -3.36 -3.94 12.39
N VAL A 57 -2.99 -2.68 12.65
CA VAL A 57 -3.58 -1.52 11.94
C VAL A 57 -3.26 -1.60 10.44
N CYS A 58 -2.02 -1.86 10.07
CA CYS A 58 -1.61 -2.01 8.67
C CYS A 58 -2.39 -3.12 7.94
N ILE A 59 -2.53 -4.30 8.55
CA ILE A 59 -3.29 -5.42 7.97
C ILE A 59 -4.78 -5.04 7.81
N ASN A 60 -5.37 -4.37 8.79
CA ASN A 60 -6.75 -3.93 8.71
C ASN A 60 -6.95 -2.91 7.57
N ASP A 61 -6.03 -1.97 7.42
CA ASP A 61 -6.05 -0.98 6.34
C ASP A 61 -5.98 -1.65 4.96
N ILE A 62 -5.05 -2.58 4.77
CA ILE A 62 -4.91 -3.37 3.54
C ILE A 62 -6.20 -4.16 3.26
N LYS A 63 -6.79 -4.79 4.30
CA LYS A 63 -8.04 -5.55 4.18
C LYS A 63 -9.20 -4.67 3.74
N MET A 64 -9.35 -3.48 4.34
CA MET A 64 -10.38 -2.53 3.94
C MET A 64 -10.20 -2.07 2.50
N GLU A 65 -8.97 -1.77 2.09
CA GLU A 65 -8.67 -1.26 0.74
C GLU A 65 -8.87 -2.35 -0.33
N ILE A 66 -8.49 -3.59 -0.07
CA ILE A 66 -8.79 -4.74 -0.95
C ILE A 66 -10.31 -4.92 -1.11
N HIS A 67 -11.06 -4.84 -0.01
CA HIS A 67 -12.52 -4.92 -0.05
C HIS A 67 -13.15 -3.76 -0.83
N GLN A 68 -12.63 -2.54 -0.72
CA GLN A 68 -13.06 -1.39 -1.51
C GLN A 68 -12.82 -1.59 -3.02
N ASN A 69 -11.79 -2.35 -3.39
CA ASN A 69 -11.53 -2.74 -4.78
C ASN A 69 -12.42 -3.92 -5.26
N GLY A 70 -13.36 -4.39 -4.44
CA GLY A 70 -14.30 -5.47 -4.81
C GLY A 70 -13.72 -6.87 -4.73
N PHE A 71 -12.58 -7.03 -4.06
CA PHE A 71 -11.86 -8.29 -3.90
C PHE A 71 -12.00 -8.83 -2.47
N ASP A 72 -11.92 -10.14 -2.29
CA ASP A 72 -11.86 -10.74 -0.94
C ASP A 72 -10.40 -10.90 -0.53
N PHE A 73 -10.03 -10.25 0.57
CA PHE A 73 -8.70 -10.31 1.16
C PHE A 73 -8.16 -11.73 1.32
N ASN A 74 -9.01 -12.68 1.73
CA ASN A 74 -8.61 -14.06 1.95
C ASN A 74 -8.24 -14.80 0.65
N GLN A 75 -8.58 -14.26 -0.52
CA GLN A 75 -8.19 -14.81 -1.82
C GLN A 75 -6.71 -14.57 -2.13
N PHE A 76 -6.11 -13.54 -1.53
CA PHE A 76 -4.74 -13.13 -1.82
C PHE A 76 -3.79 -13.39 -0.66
N LEU A 77 -4.27 -13.19 0.56
CA LEU A 77 -3.44 -13.22 1.76
C LEU A 77 -4.18 -14.00 2.85
N SER A 78 -3.64 -15.14 3.25
CA SER A 78 -4.10 -15.89 4.41
C SER A 78 -3.27 -15.48 5.63
N PHE A 79 -3.63 -14.38 6.28
CA PHE A 79 -3.05 -14.03 7.58
C PHE A 79 -3.78 -14.75 8.71
N PRO A 80 -3.10 -15.02 9.84
CA PRO A 80 -3.82 -15.39 11.05
C PRO A 80 -4.85 -14.30 11.34
N ASN A 81 -6.08 -14.68 11.67
CA ASN A 81 -7.09 -13.75 12.15
C ASN A 81 -6.53 -13.06 13.41
N PHE A 82 -6.02 -11.85 13.23
CA PHE A 82 -5.76 -10.96 14.35
C PHE A 82 -7.14 -10.53 14.84
N GLU A 83 -7.47 -10.85 16.08
CA GLU A 83 -8.73 -10.42 16.72
C GLU A 83 -8.98 -8.94 16.42
N ASP A 84 -10.15 -8.66 15.85
CA ASP A 84 -10.55 -7.34 15.37
C ASP A 84 -10.26 -6.29 16.44
N ILE A 85 -9.41 -5.31 16.13
CA ILE A 85 -9.20 -4.17 17.02
C ILE A 85 -10.48 -3.35 16.98
N SER A 86 -11.33 -3.47 17.99
CA SER A 86 -12.48 -2.60 18.21
C SER A 86 -12.04 -1.25 18.81
N ASP A 87 -11.04 -0.60 18.25
CA ASP A 87 -10.73 0.79 18.60
C ASP A 87 -11.16 1.66 17.44
N HIS A 88 -12.39 2.15 17.55
CA HIS A 88 -12.93 3.22 16.74
C HIS A 88 -12.14 4.52 16.96
N GLU A 89 -10.95 4.62 16.39
CA GLU A 89 -10.44 5.90 15.90
C GLU A 89 -10.38 5.81 14.38
N ASN A 90 -11.52 6.15 13.77
CA ASN A 90 -11.63 6.45 12.35
C ASN A 90 -10.77 7.69 12.02
N ASN A 91 -9.46 7.56 12.04
CA ASN A 91 -8.59 8.42 11.24
C ASN A 91 -8.50 7.81 9.85
N LEU A 92 -9.64 7.79 9.16
CA LEU A 92 -9.67 7.69 7.69
C LEU A 92 -8.99 8.95 7.15
N VAL A 93 -7.66 8.98 7.15
CA VAL A 93 -6.93 9.91 6.32
C VAL A 93 -7.10 9.40 4.91
N ASN A 94 -8.08 9.98 4.23
CA ASN A 94 -8.28 9.78 2.81
C ASN A 94 -7.00 10.24 2.11
N CYS A 95 -6.18 9.31 1.62
CA CYS A 95 -5.29 9.61 0.52
C CYS A 95 -6.22 9.88 -0.66
N ILE A 96 -6.55 11.15 -0.90
CA ILE A 96 -7.27 11.55 -2.10
C ILE A 96 -6.31 11.24 -3.25
N VAL A 97 -6.45 10.04 -3.81
CA VAL A 97 -5.97 9.74 -5.15
C VAL A 97 -6.93 10.48 -6.05
N ASP A 98 -6.58 11.71 -6.41
CA ASP A 98 -7.28 12.42 -7.46
C ASP A 98 -7.01 11.64 -8.74
N ASP A 99 -7.99 10.86 -9.18
CA ASP A 99 -7.95 10.07 -10.42
C ASP A 99 -7.54 10.91 -11.66
N ASN A 100 -7.54 12.25 -11.54
CA ASN A 100 -7.20 13.18 -12.61
C ASN A 100 -5.94 14.03 -12.38
N ASN A 101 -5.14 13.82 -11.32
CA ASN A 101 -3.89 14.58 -11.12
C ASN A 101 -2.67 13.67 -10.91
N LEU A 102 -2.05 13.34 -12.05
CA LEU A 102 -0.62 13.12 -12.31
C LEU A 102 0.32 13.13 -11.10
N LEU A 103 0.28 12.07 -10.28
CA LEU A 103 1.34 11.74 -9.31
C LEU A 103 2.73 11.72 -9.97
N TRP A 104 2.78 11.42 -11.28
CA TRP A 104 3.97 11.42 -12.12
C TRP A 104 4.76 12.72 -12.15
N ASN A 105 4.09 13.88 -12.04
CA ASN A 105 4.77 15.18 -12.07
C ASN A 105 5.46 15.51 -10.74
N ASP A 106 5.08 14.83 -9.66
CA ASP A 106 5.62 15.04 -8.31
C ASP A 106 6.77 14.07 -7.99
N LEU A 107 7.01 13.07 -8.83
CA LEU A 107 8.11 12.10 -8.65
C LEU A 107 9.45 12.74 -9.01
N ASN A 108 10.45 12.52 -8.17
CA ASN A 108 11.82 12.88 -8.50
C ASN A 108 12.45 11.88 -9.50
N SER A 109 13.61 12.22 -10.06
CA SER A 109 14.27 11.42 -11.11
C SER A 109 14.54 9.96 -10.72
N ASP A 110 14.86 9.69 -9.45
CA ASP A 110 15.13 8.32 -8.98
C ASP A 110 13.83 7.53 -8.82
N GLN A 111 12.78 8.17 -8.34
CA GLN A 111 11.44 7.59 -8.22
C GLN A 111 10.82 7.29 -9.58
N ILE A 112 11.02 8.19 -10.56
CA ILE A 112 10.62 7.94 -11.95
C ILE A 112 11.37 6.73 -12.49
N LEU A 113 12.68 6.64 -12.29
CA LEU A 113 13.48 5.49 -12.74
C LEU A 113 13.01 4.17 -12.12
N ALA A 114 12.69 4.16 -10.83
CA ALA A 114 12.18 2.99 -10.14
C ALA A 114 10.80 2.58 -10.67
N ALA A 115 9.87 3.53 -10.80
CA ALA A 115 8.54 3.28 -11.35
C ALA A 115 8.62 2.76 -12.79
N ASP A 116 9.45 3.38 -13.63
CA ASP A 116 9.62 3.03 -15.05
C ASP A 116 10.28 1.65 -15.19
N THR A 117 11.18 1.27 -14.27
CA THR A 117 11.79 -0.07 -14.22
C THR A 117 10.78 -1.14 -13.83
N ILE A 118 9.94 -0.87 -12.82
CA ILE A 118 8.87 -1.77 -12.40
C ILE A 118 7.86 -1.94 -13.54
N LEU A 119 7.41 -0.86 -14.18
CA LEU A 119 6.46 -0.90 -15.29
C LEU A 119 7.02 -1.60 -16.53
N LYS A 120 8.30 -1.39 -16.86
CA LYS A 120 8.96 -2.10 -17.97
C LYS A 120 9.14 -3.59 -17.69
N SER A 121 9.30 -3.99 -16.42
CA SER A 121 9.36 -5.40 -16.04
C SER A 121 8.01 -6.12 -16.18
N LEU A 122 6.91 -5.35 -16.24
CA LEU A 122 5.54 -5.85 -16.41
C LEU A 122 5.10 -5.92 -17.89
N VAL A 123 6.01 -5.71 -18.86
CA VAL A 123 5.72 -5.63 -20.31
C VAL A 123 5.35 -7.00 -20.89
N GLY A 124 4.12 -7.39 -20.59
CA GLY A 124 3.23 -8.23 -21.39
C GLY A 124 1.81 -7.67 -21.44
N LEU A 125 1.50 -6.62 -20.67
CA LEU A 125 0.18 -5.99 -20.60
C LEU A 125 0.27 -4.52 -20.99
N ASN A 126 -0.63 -4.12 -21.88
CA ASN A 126 -0.66 -2.81 -22.55
C ASN A 126 -1.11 -1.71 -21.55
N TRP A 127 -0.17 -1.25 -20.72
CA TRP A 127 -0.41 -0.32 -19.61
C TRP A 127 -0.81 1.10 -20.06
N GLN A 128 -0.59 1.43 -21.34
CA GLN A 128 -0.96 2.72 -21.94
C GLN A 128 -2.47 3.02 -21.85
N LYS A 129 -3.31 2.01 -21.59
CA LYS A 129 -4.76 2.16 -21.46
C LYS A 129 -5.22 2.62 -20.06
N TYR A 130 -4.33 2.66 -19.08
CA TYR A 130 -4.65 2.97 -17.68
C TYR A 130 -4.21 4.38 -17.26
N PHE A 131 -3.47 5.10 -18.10
CA PHE A 131 -2.84 6.37 -17.74
C PHE A 131 -2.96 7.46 -18.82
N TYR A 132 -3.86 7.28 -19.79
CA TYR A 132 -4.28 8.30 -20.77
C TYR A 132 -5.80 8.42 -20.80
#